data_AF-A0A6G2D575-F1
#
_entry.id   AF-A0A6G2D575-F1
#
_cell.length_a   1.000
_cell.length_b   1.000
_cell.length_c   1.000
_cell.angle_alpha   90.00
_cell.angle_beta   90.00
_cell.angle_gamma   90.00
#
_symmetry.space_group_name_H-M   'P 1'
#
loop_
_entity.id
_entity.type
_entity.pdbx_description
1 polymer ?
#
loop_
_entity_poly.entity_id
_entity_poly.type
_entity_poly.pdbx_seq_one_letter_code
_entity_poly.pdbx_strand_id
1 'polypeptide(L)'
;MNPLKECYEKNGILIAAHRGTNGGNILQNTSKAYLNSIRHNADMFEVDVIRSKDGEFFAFHDGQEPLVFGEKIDIRTLSSEEIQRKECFNSLNEPILQKIEKISDVLKNFEGQSLINIDRSWFYWDTFLGKLKTYPSLNQVLLKSPVKKELLEMLRDSGLNVMYMPIIKTIEELDFVLSFEGINT
;
A
#
# COMPACT_ATOMS: atom_id res chain seq x y z
N MET A 1 -4.73 -10.56 18.98
CA MET A 1 -3.36 -11.09 18.80
C MET A 1 -2.82 -10.48 17.51
N ASN A 2 -1.51 -10.17 17.42
CA ASN A 2 -0.94 -9.41 16.30
C ASN A 2 -0.72 -10.37 15.11
N PRO A 3 -1.43 -10.24 13.97
CA PRO A 3 -1.34 -11.19 12.86
C PRO A 3 0.05 -11.29 12.23
N LEU A 4 0.84 -10.21 12.26
CA LEU A 4 2.23 -10.24 11.79
C LEU A 4 3.09 -11.15 12.67
N LYS A 5 2.90 -11.09 13.99
CA LYS A 5 3.61 -11.96 14.95
C LYS A 5 3.22 -13.43 14.78
N GLU A 6 1.93 -13.71 14.61
CA GLU A 6 1.44 -15.07 14.35
C GLU A 6 2.03 -15.65 13.06
N CYS A 7 2.11 -14.82 12.01
CA CYS A 7 2.73 -15.21 10.75
C CYS A 7 4.22 -15.56 10.94
N TYR A 8 4.96 -14.72 11.67
CA TYR A 8 6.37 -14.95 11.99
C TYR A 8 6.59 -16.22 12.81
N GLU A 9 5.78 -16.45 13.85
CA GLU A 9 5.88 -17.66 14.68
C GLU A 9 5.64 -18.94 13.88
N LYS A 10 4.76 -18.88 12.87
CA LYS A 10 4.43 -20.00 12.00
C LYS A 10 5.50 -20.26 10.92
N ASN A 11 5.98 -19.21 10.26
CA ASN A 11 6.76 -19.32 9.03
C ASN A 11 8.26 -19.00 9.22
N GLY A 12 8.63 -18.37 10.33
CA GLY A 12 9.99 -17.91 10.60
C GLY A 12 10.35 -16.68 9.77
N ILE A 13 10.70 -16.87 8.50
CA ILE A 13 11.03 -15.75 7.60
C ILE A 13 9.78 -15.36 6.82
N LEU A 14 9.41 -14.07 6.87
CA LEU A 14 8.28 -13.55 6.13
C LEU A 14 8.68 -12.94 4.79
N ILE A 15 7.90 -13.22 3.76
CA ILE A 15 8.08 -12.74 2.40
C ILE A 15 7.08 -11.63 2.11
N ALA A 16 7.58 -10.43 1.79
CA ALA A 16 6.79 -9.30 1.32
C ALA A 16 6.95 -9.11 -0.18
N ALA A 17 5.88 -9.34 -0.95
CA ALA A 17 5.88 -9.12 -2.38
C ALA A 17 5.67 -7.63 -2.72
N HIS A 18 6.77 -6.92 -3.01
CA HIS A 18 6.78 -5.51 -3.41
C HIS A 18 5.89 -5.27 -4.65
N ARG A 19 4.84 -4.44 -4.50
CA ARG A 19 3.80 -4.15 -5.49
C ARG A 19 3.08 -5.38 -6.04
N GLY A 20 3.11 -6.47 -5.29
CA GLY A 20 2.67 -7.80 -5.74
C GLY A 20 3.57 -8.43 -6.81
N THR A 21 3.36 -9.73 -7.06
CA THR A 21 4.15 -10.50 -8.02
C THR A 21 3.62 -10.26 -9.43
N ASN A 22 4.30 -9.37 -10.16
CA ASN A 22 3.90 -8.88 -11.47
C ASN A 22 4.87 -9.31 -12.58
N GLY A 23 4.51 -9.04 -13.84
CA GLY A 23 5.29 -9.41 -15.03
C GLY A 23 4.44 -10.03 -16.13
N GLY A 24 4.96 -10.03 -17.35
CA GLY A 24 4.21 -10.49 -18.53
C GLY A 24 2.92 -9.67 -18.69
N ASN A 25 1.77 -10.30 -18.45
CA ASN A 25 0.42 -9.70 -18.54
C ASN A 25 -0.17 -9.20 -17.21
N ILE A 26 0.57 -9.28 -16.11
CA ILE A 26 0.10 -8.86 -14.77
C ILE A 26 0.76 -7.54 -14.41
N LEU A 27 -0.04 -6.49 -14.20
CA LEU A 27 0.44 -5.18 -13.75
C LEU A 27 0.79 -5.21 -12.26
N GLN A 28 1.85 -4.48 -11.89
CA GLN A 28 2.14 -4.14 -10.50
C GLN A 28 0.98 -3.37 -9.84
N ASN A 29 0.89 -3.45 -8.51
CA ASN A 29 -0.14 -2.77 -7.72
C ASN A 29 -1.60 -3.11 -8.12
N THR A 30 -1.86 -4.38 -8.48
CA THR A 30 -3.21 -4.85 -8.85
C THR A 30 -3.58 -6.14 -8.12
N SER A 31 -4.88 -6.41 -8.01
CA SER A 31 -5.44 -7.66 -7.49
C SER A 31 -4.85 -8.89 -8.15
N LYS A 32 -4.55 -8.86 -9.46
CA LYS A 32 -3.89 -10.00 -10.10
C LYS A 32 -2.47 -10.21 -9.58
N ALA A 33 -1.71 -9.15 -9.35
CA ALA A 33 -0.36 -9.24 -8.77
C ALA A 33 -0.40 -9.71 -7.32
N TYR A 34 -1.36 -9.21 -6.52
CA TYR A 34 -1.51 -9.62 -5.12
C TYR A 34 -1.94 -11.09 -4.99
N LEU A 35 -2.92 -11.52 -5.79
CA LEU A 35 -3.33 -12.93 -5.86
C LEU A 35 -2.17 -13.81 -6.31
N ASN A 36 -1.35 -13.35 -7.26
CA ASN A 36 -0.18 -14.08 -7.71
C ASN A 36 0.88 -14.21 -6.60
N SER A 37 1.08 -13.16 -5.79
CA SER A 37 1.95 -13.23 -4.60
C SER A 37 1.50 -14.29 -3.60
N ILE A 38 0.20 -14.32 -3.29
CA ILE A 38 -0.37 -15.31 -2.36
C ILE A 38 -0.14 -16.72 -2.90
N ARG A 39 -0.33 -16.94 -4.21
CA ARG A 39 -0.06 -18.23 -4.87
C ARG A 39 1.42 -18.62 -4.86
N HIS A 40 2.31 -17.64 -4.77
CA HIS A 40 3.74 -17.85 -4.60
C HIS A 40 4.16 -17.99 -3.13
N ASN A 41 3.19 -18.09 -2.20
CA ASN A 41 3.39 -18.18 -0.76
C ASN A 41 4.06 -16.95 -0.14
N ALA A 42 3.83 -15.76 -0.69
CA ALA A 42 4.15 -14.53 0.02
C ALA A 42 3.22 -14.39 1.24
N ASP A 43 3.79 -14.01 2.39
CA ASP A 43 3.06 -13.76 3.64
C ASP A 43 2.32 -12.42 3.63
N MET A 44 2.84 -11.49 2.84
CA MET A 44 2.25 -10.19 2.60
C MET A 44 2.52 -9.71 1.19
N PHE A 45 1.67 -8.84 0.69
CA PHE A 45 1.98 -7.99 -0.46
C PHE A 45 2.05 -6.53 -0.01
N GLU A 46 2.89 -5.78 -0.68
CA GLU A 46 2.98 -4.34 -0.49
C GLU A 46 2.19 -3.64 -1.61
N VAL A 47 1.50 -2.56 -1.23
CA VAL A 47 0.72 -1.69 -2.12
C VAL A 47 1.13 -0.23 -1.95
N ASP A 48 1.48 0.40 -3.07
CA ASP A 48 1.74 1.83 -3.13
C ASP A 48 0.43 2.61 -3.25
N VAL A 49 0.32 3.73 -2.55
CA VAL A 49 -0.86 4.62 -2.61
C VAL A 49 -0.54 5.90 -3.36
N ILE A 50 -1.45 6.29 -4.26
CA ILE A 50 -1.60 7.66 -4.75
C ILE A 50 -2.97 8.23 -4.38
N ARG A 51 -3.09 9.56 -4.39
CA ARG A 51 -4.37 10.28 -4.30
C ARG A 51 -4.66 10.99 -5.64
N SER A 52 -5.83 10.79 -6.20
CA SER A 52 -6.31 11.50 -7.39
C SER A 52 -6.66 12.96 -7.08
N LYS A 53 -6.89 13.77 -8.12
CA LYS A 53 -7.26 15.18 -8.00
C LYS A 53 -8.54 15.42 -7.18
N ASP A 54 -9.50 14.50 -7.30
CA ASP A 54 -10.77 14.50 -6.59
C ASP A 54 -10.73 13.74 -5.24
N GLY A 55 -9.54 13.33 -4.78
CA GLY A 55 -9.33 12.82 -3.42
C GLY A 55 -9.52 11.32 -3.23
N GLU A 56 -9.71 10.54 -4.31
CA GLU A 56 -9.81 9.09 -4.26
C GLU A 56 -8.41 8.45 -4.21
N PHE A 57 -8.30 7.30 -3.53
CA PHE A 57 -7.01 6.61 -3.35
C PHE A 57 -6.91 5.40 -4.27
N PHE A 58 -5.80 5.30 -4.99
CA PHE A 58 -5.52 4.20 -5.91
C PHE A 58 -4.23 3.46 -5.55
N ALA A 59 -4.23 2.15 -5.83
CA ALA A 59 -3.07 1.29 -5.78
C ALA A 59 -2.17 1.57 -7.00
N PHE A 60 -1.15 2.40 -6.82
CA PHE A 60 -0.22 2.77 -7.89
C PHE A 60 1.03 3.42 -7.33
N HIS A 61 2.14 3.29 -8.05
CA HIS A 61 3.37 4.00 -7.76
C HIS A 61 3.56 5.13 -8.78
N ASP A 62 3.45 6.39 -8.36
CA ASP A 62 3.75 7.54 -9.22
C ASP A 62 5.19 7.48 -9.76
N GLY A 63 5.39 7.82 -11.03
CA GLY A 63 6.62 7.60 -11.78
C GLY A 63 6.62 6.30 -12.62
N GLN A 64 5.61 5.44 -12.48
CA GLN A 64 5.42 4.24 -13.31
C GLN A 64 4.46 4.47 -14.48
N GLU A 65 3.99 5.70 -14.69
CA GLU A 65 3.04 6.05 -15.76
C GLU A 65 3.55 5.71 -17.16
N PRO A 66 4.84 5.93 -17.50
CA PRO A 66 5.33 5.55 -18.83
C PRO A 66 5.25 4.05 -19.09
N LEU A 67 5.40 3.22 -18.05
CA LEU A 67 5.33 1.76 -18.16
C LEU A 67 3.89 1.27 -18.21
N VAL A 68 3.01 1.82 -17.36
CA VAL A 68 1.65 1.31 -17.18
C VAL A 68 0.66 1.96 -18.15
N PHE A 69 0.81 3.24 -18.46
CA PHE A 69 -0.12 4.00 -19.31
C PHE A 69 0.49 4.39 -20.67
N GLY A 70 1.77 4.10 -20.92
CA GLY A 70 2.45 4.48 -22.17
C GLY A 70 2.69 5.98 -22.34
N GLU A 71 2.50 6.78 -21.28
CA GLU A 71 2.52 8.24 -21.34
C GLU A 71 3.32 8.85 -20.19
N LYS A 72 3.96 10.00 -20.44
CA LYS A 72 4.60 10.81 -19.39
C LYS A 72 3.59 11.80 -18.82
N ILE A 73 2.82 11.35 -17.83
CA ILE A 73 1.82 12.14 -17.11
C ILE A 73 2.03 12.02 -15.61
N ASP A 74 1.60 13.02 -14.83
CA ASP A 74 1.41 12.85 -13.40
C ASP A 74 -0.04 12.41 -13.16
N ILE A 75 -0.23 11.12 -12.92
CA ILE A 75 -1.57 10.51 -12.77
C ILE A 75 -2.37 11.14 -11.61
N ARG A 76 -1.69 11.74 -10.62
CA ARG A 76 -2.33 12.38 -9.46
C ARG A 76 -3.05 13.68 -9.83
N THR A 77 -2.74 14.26 -10.98
CA THR A 77 -3.41 15.46 -11.51
C THR A 77 -4.75 15.14 -12.18
N LEU A 78 -5.07 13.86 -12.36
CA LEU A 78 -6.32 13.40 -12.96
C LEU A 78 -7.38 13.10 -11.89
N SER A 79 -8.65 13.25 -12.25
CA SER A 79 -9.79 12.76 -11.46
C SER A 79 -9.87 11.23 -11.47
N SER A 80 -10.59 10.65 -10.52
CA SER A 80 -10.81 9.21 -10.43
C SER A 80 -11.45 8.61 -11.69
N GLU A 81 -12.35 9.35 -12.34
CA GLU A 81 -12.99 8.96 -13.60
C GLU A 81 -11.99 8.95 -14.78
N GLU A 82 -11.15 9.99 -14.88
CA GLU A 82 -10.10 10.06 -15.90
C GLU A 82 -9.07 8.93 -15.73
N ILE A 83 -8.65 8.66 -14.49
CA ILE A 83 -7.75 7.54 -14.14
C ILE A 83 -8.34 6.21 -14.61
N GLN A 84 -9.61 5.94 -14.32
CA GLN A 84 -10.25 4.67 -14.68
C GLN A 84 -10.43 4.46 -16.19
N ARG A 85 -10.45 5.55 -16.97
CA ARG A 85 -10.52 5.50 -18.44
C ARG A 85 -9.17 5.24 -19.11
N LYS A 86 -8.04 5.44 -18.41
CA LYS A 86 -6.70 5.24 -19.00
C LYS A 86 -6.53 3.82 -19.51
N GLU A 87 -6.02 3.69 -20.73
CA GLU A 87 -5.53 2.41 -21.23
C GLU A 87 -4.30 1.98 -20.45
N CYS A 88 -4.16 0.67 -20.22
CA CYS A 88 -3.01 0.12 -19.56
C CYS A 88 -2.27 -0.84 -20.49
N PHE A 89 -0.96 -0.92 -20.32
CA PHE A 89 -0.06 -1.72 -21.14
C PHE A 89 0.70 -2.72 -20.28
N ASN A 90 0.89 -3.92 -20.80
CA ASN A 90 1.65 -4.97 -20.14
C ASN A 90 3.18 -4.74 -20.27
N SER A 91 3.99 -5.68 -19.77
CA SER A 91 5.46 -5.56 -19.85
C SER A 91 6.05 -5.60 -21.27
N LEU A 92 5.24 -5.98 -22.27
CA LEU A 92 5.60 -6.00 -23.69
C LEU A 92 5.02 -4.79 -24.45
N ASN A 93 4.45 -3.81 -23.74
CA ASN A 93 3.80 -2.63 -24.31
C ASN A 93 2.57 -2.94 -25.16
N GLU A 94 1.89 -4.05 -24.88
CA GLU A 94 0.61 -4.42 -25.50
C GLU A 94 -0.56 -3.96 -24.62
N PRO A 95 -1.65 -3.45 -25.21
CA PRO A 95 -2.82 -2.99 -24.46
C PRO A 95 -3.51 -4.16 -23.75
N ILE A 96 -3.93 -3.93 -22.51
CA ILE A 96 -4.63 -4.92 -21.69
C ILE A 96 -5.87 -4.33 -21.02
N LEU A 97 -6.80 -5.21 -20.66
CA LEU A 97 -8.05 -4.82 -20.00
C LEU A 97 -7.89 -4.51 -18.51
N GLN A 98 -6.76 -4.87 -17.91
CA GLN A 98 -6.50 -4.57 -16.50
C GLN A 98 -6.40 -3.06 -16.29
N LYS A 99 -6.98 -2.56 -15.20
CA LYS A 99 -6.87 -1.16 -14.75
C LYS A 99 -6.17 -1.11 -13.41
N ILE A 100 -5.67 0.07 -13.04
CA ILE A 100 -5.27 0.31 -11.65
C ILE A 100 -6.52 0.33 -10.76
N GLU A 101 -6.37 0.01 -9.49
CA GLU A 101 -7.51 -0.27 -8.61
C GLU A 101 -7.61 0.75 -7.48
N LYS A 102 -8.83 1.02 -7.00
CA LYS A 102 -8.99 1.83 -5.79
C LYS A 102 -8.49 1.04 -4.59
N ILE A 103 -7.89 1.73 -3.62
CA ILE A 103 -7.46 1.10 -2.36
C ILE A 103 -8.65 0.45 -1.64
N SER A 104 -9.85 1.03 -1.74
CA SER A 104 -11.06 0.44 -1.19
C SER A 104 -11.37 -0.95 -1.74
N ASP A 105 -11.15 -1.14 -3.04
CA ASP A 105 -11.43 -2.41 -3.71
C ASP A 105 -10.36 -3.43 -3.35
N VAL A 106 -9.09 -3.02 -3.29
CA VAL A 106 -7.98 -3.88 -2.84
C VAL A 106 -8.21 -4.37 -1.42
N LEU A 107 -8.49 -3.48 -0.46
CA LEU A 107 -8.70 -3.86 0.94
C LEU A 107 -9.89 -4.81 1.10
N LYS A 108 -10.98 -4.57 0.36
CA LYS A 108 -12.16 -5.45 0.35
C LYS A 108 -11.86 -6.81 -0.28
N ASN A 109 -11.18 -6.84 -1.43
CA ASN A 109 -10.95 -8.07 -2.19
C ASN A 109 -9.98 -9.03 -1.50
N PHE A 110 -9.11 -8.52 -0.60
CA PHE A 110 -8.11 -9.30 0.12
C PHE A 110 -8.37 -9.36 1.64
N GLU A 111 -9.57 -9.01 2.09
CA GLU A 111 -9.96 -9.15 3.49
C GLU A 111 -9.81 -10.60 3.98
N GLY A 112 -9.01 -10.79 5.03
CA GLY A 112 -8.73 -12.08 5.66
C GLY A 112 -7.82 -13.02 4.87
N GLN A 113 -7.25 -12.58 3.74
CA GLN A 113 -6.48 -13.47 2.85
C GLN A 113 -4.96 -13.34 3.00
N SER A 114 -4.46 -12.16 3.34
CA SER A 114 -3.03 -11.88 3.45
C SER A 114 -2.81 -10.62 4.29
N LEU A 115 -1.62 -10.50 4.88
CA LEU A 115 -1.15 -9.21 5.38
C LEU A 115 -0.96 -8.24 4.21
N ILE A 116 -1.22 -6.96 4.44
CA ILE A 116 -1.15 -5.88 3.45
C ILE A 116 -0.26 -4.78 4.00
N ASN A 117 0.93 -4.61 3.42
CA ASN A 117 1.79 -3.48 3.73
C ASN A 117 1.45 -2.29 2.83
N ILE A 118 1.07 -1.15 3.40
CA ILE A 118 0.72 0.05 2.63
C ILE A 118 1.91 1.02 2.61
N ASP A 119 2.48 1.22 1.43
CA ASP A 119 3.56 2.16 1.14
C ASP A 119 3.01 3.48 0.58
N ARG A 120 3.82 4.53 0.66
CA ARG A 120 3.60 5.88 0.13
C ARG A 120 2.34 6.61 0.63
N SER A 121 1.50 5.96 1.44
CA SER A 121 0.30 6.57 2.00
C SER A 121 0.58 7.77 2.89
N TRP A 122 1.78 7.87 3.49
CA TRP A 122 2.16 8.96 4.39
C TRP A 122 2.17 10.34 3.74
N PHE A 123 2.26 10.43 2.40
CA PHE A 123 2.09 11.70 1.69
C PHE A 123 0.66 12.26 1.81
N TYR A 124 -0.29 11.41 2.20
CA TYR A 124 -1.72 11.70 2.20
C TYR A 124 -2.38 11.39 3.55
N TRP A 125 -1.62 11.26 4.64
CA TRP A 125 -2.20 10.92 5.96
C TRP A 125 -3.13 12.00 6.52
N ASP A 126 -3.13 13.21 5.94
CA ASP A 126 -4.09 14.28 6.21
C ASP A 126 -5.55 13.83 5.98
N THR A 127 -5.74 12.88 5.06
CA THR A 127 -7.06 12.42 4.60
C THR A 127 -7.17 10.89 4.57
N PHE A 128 -6.07 10.19 4.25
CA PHE A 128 -6.03 8.75 4.10
C PHE A 128 -6.31 8.01 5.40
N LEU A 129 -5.77 8.45 6.54
CA LEU A 129 -6.00 7.78 7.83
C LEU A 129 -7.50 7.82 8.20
N GLY A 130 -8.17 8.95 7.95
CA GLY A 130 -9.62 9.07 8.13
C GLY A 130 -10.41 8.11 7.24
N LYS A 131 -10.01 7.98 5.96
CA LYS A 131 -10.63 7.01 5.05
C LYS A 131 -10.36 5.56 5.48
N LEU A 132 -9.16 5.27 5.96
CA LEU A 132 -8.73 3.94 6.38
C LEU A 132 -9.62 3.40 7.53
N LYS A 133 -10.04 4.27 8.45
CA LYS A 133 -10.99 3.92 9.53
C LYS A 133 -12.33 3.38 9.05
N THR A 134 -12.74 3.69 7.83
CA THR A 134 -14.04 3.25 7.30
C THR A 134 -14.03 1.81 6.80
N TYR A 135 -12.87 1.15 6.72
CA TYR A 135 -12.76 -0.23 6.27
C TYR A 135 -12.99 -1.22 7.42
N PRO A 136 -13.68 -2.35 7.16
CA PRO A 136 -14.14 -3.25 8.22
C PRO A 136 -13.00 -4.00 8.94
N SER A 137 -11.93 -4.35 8.23
CA SER A 137 -10.82 -5.11 8.79
C SER A 137 -9.48 -4.41 8.55
N LEU A 138 -8.90 -3.91 9.64
CA LEU A 138 -7.59 -3.27 9.67
C LEU A 138 -6.51 -4.12 10.33
N ASN A 139 -6.88 -5.26 10.91
CA ASN A 139 -5.96 -6.15 11.61
C ASN A 139 -4.87 -6.72 10.69
N GLN A 140 -5.13 -6.80 9.39
CA GLN A 140 -4.17 -7.27 8.39
C GLN A 140 -3.31 -6.15 7.78
N VAL A 141 -3.58 -4.88 8.12
CA VAL A 141 -2.91 -3.73 7.54
C VAL A 141 -1.67 -3.36 8.34
N LEU A 142 -0.54 -3.28 7.65
CA LEU A 142 0.73 -2.77 8.14
C LEU A 142 1.03 -1.43 7.47
N LEU A 143 0.84 -0.33 8.18
CA LEU A 143 1.29 0.98 7.71
C LEU A 143 2.81 1.10 7.88
N LYS A 144 3.45 1.87 7.01
CA LYS A 144 4.84 2.30 7.20
C LYS A 144 5.00 3.76 6.82
N SER A 145 6.05 4.38 7.35
CA SER A 145 6.47 5.72 6.96
C SER A 145 7.91 6.00 7.38
N PRO A 146 8.58 7.01 6.79
CA PRO A 146 9.81 7.56 7.35
C PRO A 146 9.60 8.06 8.79
N VAL A 147 10.66 8.03 9.58
CA VAL A 147 10.65 8.53 10.95
C VAL A 147 10.62 10.06 10.93
N LYS A 148 9.42 10.64 11.04
CA LYS A 148 9.18 12.08 11.18
C LYS A 148 8.17 12.32 12.28
N LYS A 149 8.47 13.28 13.16
CA LYS A 149 7.60 13.60 14.30
C LYS A 149 6.16 13.85 13.87
N GLU A 150 5.95 14.63 12.81
CA GLU A 150 4.61 14.99 12.34
C GLU A 150 3.83 13.75 11.88
N LEU A 151 4.50 12.79 11.24
CA LEU A 151 3.86 11.54 10.78
C LEU A 151 3.50 10.63 11.97
N LEU A 152 4.38 10.51 12.96
CA LEU A 152 4.10 9.74 14.17
C LEU A 152 2.95 10.36 14.97
N GLU A 153 2.90 11.69 15.08
CA GLU A 153 1.79 12.43 15.70
C GLU A 153 0.48 12.21 14.93
N MET A 154 0.48 12.33 13.60
CA MET A 154 -0.71 12.05 12.78
C MET A 154 -1.22 10.62 12.96
N LEU A 155 -0.32 9.64 13.03
CA LEU A 155 -0.70 8.24 13.27
C LEU A 155 -1.30 8.05 14.67
N ARG A 156 -0.62 8.55 15.72
CA ARG A 156 -1.12 8.50 17.11
C ARG A 156 -2.50 9.16 17.22
N ASP A 157 -2.61 10.40 16.73
CA ASP A 157 -3.80 11.22 16.87
C ASP A 157 -4.95 10.70 15.98
N SER A 158 -4.64 9.90 14.97
CA SER A 158 -5.67 9.17 14.24
C SER A 158 -6.40 8.14 15.12
N GLY A 159 -5.80 7.60 16.18
CA GLY A 159 -6.42 6.54 16.98
C GLY A 159 -6.71 5.25 16.19
N LEU A 160 -6.06 5.05 15.04
CA LEU A 160 -6.12 3.80 14.29
C LEU A 160 -5.39 2.69 15.05
N ASN A 161 -6.08 1.57 15.26
CA ASN A 161 -5.45 0.35 15.74
C ASN A 161 -4.97 -0.49 14.55
N VAL A 162 -3.82 -0.11 13.99
CA VAL A 162 -3.14 -0.79 12.88
C VAL A 162 -1.75 -1.22 13.31
N MET A 163 -1.18 -2.20 12.61
CA MET A 163 0.25 -2.48 12.76
C MET A 163 1.05 -1.36 12.08
N TYR A 164 2.20 -1.01 12.64
CA TYR A 164 3.07 0.03 12.11
C TYR A 164 4.52 -0.44 12.01
N MET A 165 5.19 -0.10 10.91
CA MET A 165 6.60 -0.37 10.64
C MET A 165 7.31 0.93 10.25
N PRO A 166 8.10 1.55 11.14
CA PRO A 166 8.87 2.74 10.80
C PRO A 166 10.02 2.40 9.83
N ILE A 167 10.26 3.27 8.86
CA ILE A 167 11.41 3.16 7.94
C ILE A 167 12.59 3.88 8.58
N ILE A 168 13.38 3.11 9.33
CA ILE A 168 14.55 3.59 10.08
C ILE A 168 15.82 3.46 9.22
N LYS A 169 16.63 4.51 9.20
CA LYS A 169 17.91 4.61 8.49
C LYS A 169 19.08 4.90 9.43
N THR A 170 18.80 5.35 10.65
CA THR A 170 19.83 5.76 11.63
C THR A 170 19.46 5.26 13.04
N ILE A 171 20.44 5.22 13.94
CA ILE A 171 20.19 4.84 15.35
C ILE A 171 19.36 5.93 16.05
N GLU A 172 19.57 7.20 15.70
CA GLU A 172 18.81 8.32 16.23
C GLU A 172 17.31 8.21 15.88
N GLU A 173 16.99 7.76 14.67
CA GLU A 173 15.62 7.46 14.27
C GLU A 173 15.03 6.26 15.03
N LEU A 174 15.84 5.23 15.31
CA LEU A 174 15.41 4.10 16.14
C LEU A 174 15.08 4.55 17.56
N ASP A 175 16.00 5.27 18.21
CA ASP A 175 15.83 5.78 19.57
C ASP A 175 14.62 6.71 19.65
N PHE A 176 14.43 7.57 18.64
CA PHE A 176 13.27 8.45 18.57
C PHE A 176 11.95 7.68 18.53
N VAL A 177 11.83 6.67 17.66
CA VAL A 177 10.62 5.83 17.59
C VAL A 177 10.37 5.09 18.91
N LEU A 178 11.41 4.46 19.48
CA LEU A 178 11.28 3.71 20.74
C LEU A 178 10.87 4.59 21.92
N SER A 179 11.20 5.89 21.87
CA SER A 179 10.76 6.89 22.87
C SER A 179 9.36 7.47 22.61
N PHE A 180 8.76 7.21 21.44
CA PHE A 180 7.51 7.83 21.02
C PHE A 180 6.31 7.01 21.51
N GLU A 181 5.54 7.59 22.45
CA GLU A 181 4.37 6.93 23.02
C GLU A 181 3.12 7.02 22.13
N GLY A 182 2.22 6.05 22.25
CA GLY A 182 0.89 6.08 21.64
C GLY A 182 0.82 5.59 20.19
N ILE A 183 1.87 4.91 19.70
CA ILE A 183 1.88 4.20 18.43
C ILE A 183 2.15 2.70 18.67
N ASN A 184 1.51 1.83 17.88
CA ASN A 184 1.72 0.39 17.92
C ASN A 184 3.04 0.05 17.19
N THR A 185 4.16 0.28 17.86
CA THR A 185 5.51 -0.12 17.41
C THR A 185 5.92 -1.46 17.98
#